data_AF-F8P8P3-F1
#
_entry.id   AF-F8P8P3-F1
#
_cell.length_a   1.000
_cell.length_b   1.000
_cell.length_c   1.000
_cell.angle_alpha   90.00
_cell.angle_beta   90.00
_cell.angle_gamma   90.00
#
_symmetry.space_group_name_H-M   'P 1'
#
loop_
_entity.id
_entity.type
_entity.pdbx_description
1 polymer ?
#
loop_
_entity_poly.entity_id
_entity_poly.type
_entity_poly.pdbx_seq_one_letter_code
_entity_poly.pdbx_strand_id
1 'polypeptide(L)'
;MATTSASDSKRWTHFHSALQLAIQRSARQWTYEDFTEYFSLWCKEEPNGASAVFNAVSRHMESTISNSCEDLFKEYNVRESINILHAVVTEARARKQRGELSGKDVWKEDLQPRAAGRAHVVPILEGEVDRLKATLKALEEENLKLQAQFQENVRKQEETDAKTTELLDILDDIYHKWNKLPHEDMELWTLQTAESLGSTRPP
;
A
#
# COMPACT_ATOMS: atom_id res chain seq x y z
N MET A 1 -5.70 1.73 -2.91
CA MET A 1 -5.55 3.00 -3.66
C MET A 1 -6.74 3.86 -3.33
N ALA A 2 -6.54 4.90 -2.52
CA ALA A 2 -7.63 5.79 -2.13
C ALA A 2 -8.01 6.66 -3.32
N THR A 3 -9.16 6.39 -3.95
CA THR A 3 -9.82 7.33 -4.85
C THR A 3 -10.34 8.48 -3.99
N THR A 4 -9.48 9.45 -3.69
CA THR A 4 -9.93 10.77 -3.27
C THR A 4 -10.93 11.23 -4.32
N SER A 5 -12.19 11.41 -3.94
CA SER A 5 -13.18 12.12 -4.75
C SER A 5 -12.70 13.56 -4.88
N ALA A 6 -11.78 13.78 -5.82
CA ALA A 6 -11.24 15.08 -6.12
C ALA A 6 -12.42 15.97 -6.53
N SER A 7 -12.65 17.02 -5.74
CA SER A 7 -13.54 18.10 -6.12
C SER A 7 -13.20 18.51 -7.55
N ASP A 8 -14.22 18.59 -8.41
CA ASP A 8 -14.01 18.89 -9.82
C ASP A 8 -13.24 20.19 -10.00
N SER A 9 -12.27 20.18 -10.90
CA SER A 9 -11.56 21.40 -11.21
C SER A 9 -12.51 22.43 -11.81
N LYS A 10 -12.23 23.71 -11.55
CA LYS A 10 -12.97 24.81 -12.20
C LYS A 10 -12.97 24.68 -13.72
N ARG A 11 -11.86 24.16 -14.28
CA ARG A 11 -11.70 23.90 -15.71
C ARG A 11 -12.70 22.85 -16.21
N TRP A 12 -12.88 21.74 -15.48
CA TRP A 12 -13.87 20.73 -15.82
C TRP A 12 -15.28 21.31 -15.78
N THR A 13 -15.65 22.03 -14.72
CA THR A 13 -16.98 22.63 -14.60
C THR A 13 -17.29 23.58 -15.76
N HIS A 14 -16.34 24.45 -16.14
CA HIS A 14 -16.50 25.34 -17.29
C HIS A 14 -16.58 24.59 -18.62
N PHE A 15 -15.75 23.57 -18.82
CA PHE A 15 -15.79 22.75 -20.04
C PHE A 15 -17.14 22.03 -20.17
N HIS A 16 -17.56 21.34 -19.12
CA HIS A 16 -18.79 20.55 -19.11
C HIS A 16 -20.03 21.44 -19.27
N SER A 17 -20.10 22.57 -18.55
CA SER A 17 -21.22 23.52 -18.69
C SER A 17 -21.30 24.14 -20.09
N ALA A 18 -20.17 24.52 -20.69
CA ALA A 18 -20.15 25.06 -22.05
C ALA A 18 -20.58 24.02 -23.08
N LEU A 19 -20.17 22.76 -22.91
CA LEU A 19 -20.61 21.67 -23.78
C LEU A 19 -22.10 21.41 -23.63
N GLN A 20 -22.62 21.32 -22.40
CA GLN A 20 -24.03 21.08 -22.15
C GLN A 20 -24.90 22.20 -22.76
N LEU A 21 -24.45 23.45 -22.68
CA LEU A 21 -25.09 24.58 -23.36
C LEU A 21 -25.07 24.43 -24.89
N ALA A 22 -23.96 23.95 -25.46
CA ALA A 22 -23.86 23.70 -26.89
C ALA A 22 -24.80 22.56 -27.34
N ILE A 23 -24.93 21.50 -26.55
CA ILE A 23 -25.87 20.40 -26.80
C ILE A 23 -27.31 20.93 -26.80
N GLN A 24 -27.68 21.71 -25.79
CA GLN A 24 -29.01 22.32 -25.69
C GLN A 24 -29.33 23.24 -26.87
N ARG A 25 -28.36 24.05 -27.31
CA ARG A 25 -28.53 24.92 -28.48
C ARG A 25 -28.66 24.13 -29.76
N SER A 26 -27.89 23.05 -29.92
CA SER A 26 -27.93 22.20 -31.12
C SER A 26 -29.24 21.42 -31.21
N ALA A 27 -29.73 20.88 -30.10
CA ALA A 27 -30.99 20.14 -30.04
C ALA A 27 -32.23 21.02 -30.26
N ARG A 28 -32.10 22.34 -30.07
CA ARG A 28 -33.18 23.33 -30.23
C ARG A 28 -32.96 24.29 -31.40
N GLN A 29 -32.02 23.97 -32.29
CA GLN A 29 -31.73 24.82 -33.44
C GLN A 29 -32.89 24.82 -34.43
N TRP A 30 -33.63 23.72 -34.54
CA TRP A 30 -34.90 23.66 -35.28
C TRP A 30 -36.04 24.03 -34.35
N THR A 31 -36.80 25.04 -34.72
CA THR A 31 -37.93 25.50 -33.93
C THR A 31 -39.20 24.75 -34.32
N TYR A 32 -40.27 24.93 -33.52
CA TYR A 32 -41.56 24.36 -33.88
C TYR A 32 -42.12 25.02 -35.14
N GLU A 33 -41.80 26.28 -35.40
CA GLU A 33 -42.14 26.97 -36.63
C GLU A 33 -41.53 26.26 -37.85
N ASP A 34 -40.23 25.94 -37.82
CA ASP A 34 -39.55 25.17 -38.88
C ASP A 34 -40.25 23.83 -39.11
N PHE A 35 -40.63 23.14 -38.03
CA PHE A 35 -41.36 21.88 -38.09
C PHE A 35 -42.72 22.01 -38.78
N THR A 36 -43.46 23.08 -38.50
CA THR A 36 -44.77 23.33 -39.10
C THR A 36 -44.70 23.68 -40.58
N GLU A 37 -43.60 24.26 -41.07
CA GLU A 37 -43.43 24.52 -42.51
C GLU A 37 -43.38 23.22 -43.30
N TYR A 38 -42.62 22.22 -42.82
CA TYR A 38 -42.48 20.93 -43.49
C TYR A 38 -43.67 19.96 -43.27
N PHE A 39 -44.36 20.06 -42.13
CA PHE A 39 -45.48 19.17 -41.75
C PHE A 39 -46.82 19.92 -41.60
N SER A 40 -47.05 20.94 -42.43
CA SER A 40 -48.17 21.88 -42.28
C SER A 40 -49.57 21.25 -42.26
N LEU A 41 -49.80 20.16 -42.99
CA LEU A 41 -51.10 19.47 -43.00
C LEU A 41 -51.37 18.79 -41.65
N TRP A 42 -50.39 18.03 -41.15
CA TRP A 42 -50.52 17.31 -39.89
C TRP A 42 -50.58 18.24 -38.67
N CYS A 43 -49.77 19.32 -38.67
CA CYS A 43 -49.82 20.31 -37.60
C CYS A 43 -51.17 21.06 -37.53
N LYS A 44 -51.92 21.14 -38.64
CA LYS A 44 -53.28 21.72 -38.68
C LYS A 44 -54.34 20.72 -38.19
N GLU A 45 -54.18 19.45 -38.52
CA GLU A 45 -55.12 18.38 -38.13
C GLU A 45 -54.98 18.00 -36.65
N GLU A 46 -53.75 17.84 -36.16
CA GLU A 46 -53.46 17.49 -34.76
C GLU A 46 -52.33 18.33 -34.17
N PRO A 47 -52.60 19.59 -33.77
CA PRO A 47 -51.58 20.50 -33.24
C PRO A 47 -50.96 19.99 -31.92
N ASN A 48 -51.76 19.33 -31.07
CA ASN A 48 -51.27 18.78 -29.80
C ASN A 48 -50.35 17.57 -30.02
N GLY A 49 -50.67 16.71 -30.99
CA GLY A 49 -49.86 15.54 -31.34
C GLY A 49 -48.52 15.94 -31.96
N ALA A 50 -48.56 16.87 -32.93
CA ALA A 50 -47.36 17.39 -33.58
C ALA A 50 -46.40 18.07 -32.58
N SER A 51 -46.92 18.90 -31.67
CA SER A 51 -46.10 19.53 -30.62
C SER A 51 -45.52 18.51 -29.64
N ALA A 52 -46.29 17.48 -29.26
CA ALA A 52 -45.78 16.41 -28.41
C ALA A 52 -44.63 15.63 -29.07
N VAL A 53 -44.76 15.29 -30.35
CA VAL A 53 -43.73 14.58 -31.11
C VAL A 53 -42.48 15.44 -31.30
N PHE A 54 -42.63 16.72 -31.67
CA PHE A 54 -41.50 17.64 -31.78
C PHE A 54 -40.71 17.71 -30.47
N ASN A 55 -41.40 17.93 -29.35
CA ASN A 55 -40.75 17.97 -28.03
C ASN A 55 -40.10 16.63 -27.65
N ALA A 56 -40.70 15.50 -28.04
CA ALA A 56 -40.12 14.18 -27.80
C ALA A 56 -38.82 13.98 -28.59
N VAL A 57 -38.79 14.39 -29.86
CA VAL A 57 -37.59 14.29 -30.72
C VAL A 57 -36.48 15.19 -30.18
N SER A 58 -36.78 16.44 -29.83
CA SER A 58 -35.76 17.36 -29.30
C SER A 58 -35.17 16.89 -27.98
N ARG A 59 -35.99 16.35 -27.07
CA ARG A 59 -35.51 15.74 -25.81
C ARG A 59 -34.70 14.47 -26.06
N HIS A 60 -35.13 13.63 -26.99
CA HIS A 60 -34.40 12.42 -27.36
C HIS A 60 -33.02 12.78 -27.92
N MET A 61 -32.95 13.74 -28.85
CA MET A 61 -31.69 14.23 -29.40
C MET A 61 -30.74 14.76 -28.31
N GLU A 62 -31.25 15.60 -27.41
CA GLU A 62 -30.48 16.13 -26.27
C GLU A 62 -29.92 15.01 -25.38
N SER A 63 -30.75 14.02 -25.04
CA SER A 63 -30.37 12.87 -24.23
C SER A 63 -29.35 11.97 -24.92
N THR A 64 -29.57 11.62 -26.20
CA THR A 64 -28.66 10.77 -26.97
C THR A 64 -27.27 11.41 -27.11
N ILE A 65 -27.20 12.70 -27.43
CA ILE A 65 -25.93 13.41 -27.56
C ILE A 65 -25.24 13.48 -26.19
N SER A 66 -25.97 13.82 -25.13
CA SER A 66 -25.41 13.90 -23.78
C SER A 66 -24.83 12.56 -23.32
N ASN A 67 -25.58 11.46 -23.50
CA ASN A 67 -25.12 10.12 -23.12
C ASN A 67 -23.89 9.70 -23.93
N SER A 68 -23.89 9.97 -25.24
CA SER A 68 -22.74 9.66 -26.10
C SER A 68 -21.48 10.43 -25.67
N CYS A 69 -21.62 11.71 -25.29
CA CYS A 69 -20.52 12.49 -24.74
C CYS A 69 -20.03 11.93 -23.40
N GLU A 70 -20.93 11.54 -22.50
CA GLU A 70 -20.56 10.92 -21.22
C GLU A 70 -19.82 9.59 -21.39
N ASP A 71 -20.20 8.79 -22.39
CA ASP A 71 -19.50 7.55 -22.69
C ASP A 71 -18.08 7.81 -23.22
N LEU A 72 -17.92 8.80 -24.12
CA LEU A 72 -16.60 9.26 -24.56
C LEU A 72 -15.76 9.81 -23.39
N PHE A 73 -16.38 10.53 -22.45
CA PHE A 73 -15.67 11.05 -21.28
C PHE A 73 -15.12 9.95 -20.39
N LYS A 74 -15.85 8.84 -20.25
CA LYS A 74 -15.39 7.65 -19.53
C LYS A 74 -14.29 6.93 -20.30
N GLU A 75 -14.47 6.70 -21.60
CA GLU A 75 -13.52 5.98 -22.44
C GLU A 75 -12.14 6.66 -22.46
N TYR A 76 -12.12 7.98 -22.67
CA TYR A 76 -10.88 8.74 -22.76
C TYR A 76 -10.43 9.36 -21.43
N ASN A 77 -11.13 9.05 -20.33
CA ASN A 77 -10.85 9.59 -19.00
C ASN A 77 -10.67 11.12 -19.01
N VAL A 78 -11.57 11.82 -19.69
CA VAL A 78 -11.44 13.25 -20.01
C VAL A 78 -11.49 14.09 -18.74
N ARG A 79 -12.37 13.71 -17.80
CA ARG A 79 -12.52 14.40 -16.52
C ARG A 79 -11.22 14.43 -15.73
N GLU A 80 -10.59 13.28 -15.57
CA GLU A 80 -9.30 13.15 -14.87
C GLU A 80 -8.20 13.94 -15.59
N SER A 81 -8.12 13.80 -16.92
CA SER A 81 -7.13 14.49 -17.74
C SER A 81 -7.24 16.02 -17.64
N ILE A 82 -8.47 16.55 -17.65
CA ILE A 82 -8.73 17.98 -17.47
C ILE A 82 -8.39 18.44 -16.03
N ASN A 83 -8.66 17.60 -15.03
CA ASN A 83 -8.31 17.89 -13.64
C ASN A 83 -6.78 17.93 -13.45
N ILE A 84 -6.05 16.95 -13.99
CA ILE A 84 -4.57 16.93 -13.99
C ILE A 84 -4.04 18.19 -14.67
N LEU A 85 -4.57 18.55 -15.85
CA LEU A 85 -4.17 19.77 -16.54
C LEU A 85 -4.43 21.03 -15.69
N HIS A 86 -5.55 21.08 -14.98
CA HIS A 86 -5.83 22.20 -14.07
C HIS A 86 -4.83 22.28 -12.92
N ALA A 87 -4.48 21.15 -12.31
CA ALA A 87 -3.48 21.08 -11.25
C ALA A 87 -2.11 21.56 -11.75
N VAL A 88 -1.63 21.02 -12.88
CA VAL A 88 -0.34 21.40 -13.50
C VAL A 88 -0.29 22.90 -13.82
N VAL A 89 -1.35 23.46 -14.41
CA VAL A 89 -1.40 24.91 -14.72
C VAL A 89 -1.44 25.76 -13.46
N THR A 90 -2.16 25.33 -12.43
CA THR A 90 -2.25 26.08 -11.16
C THR A 90 -0.90 26.10 -10.45
N GLU A 91 -0.22 24.96 -10.43
CA GLU A 91 1.13 24.86 -9.87
C GLU A 91 2.13 25.69 -10.67
N ALA A 92 2.11 25.63 -12.01
CA ALA A 92 2.97 26.44 -12.85
C ALA A 92 2.75 27.95 -12.62
N ARG A 93 1.50 28.39 -12.42
CA ARG A 93 1.18 29.78 -12.07
C ARG A 93 1.74 30.15 -10.69
N ALA A 94 1.64 29.27 -9.70
CA ALA A 94 2.19 29.48 -8.37
C ALA A 94 3.73 29.57 -8.42
N ARG A 95 4.41 28.67 -9.16
CA ARG A 95 5.87 28.72 -9.39
C ARG A 95 6.29 30.04 -10.04
N LYS A 96 5.54 30.51 -11.05
CA LYS A 96 5.76 31.82 -11.68
C LYS A 96 5.64 32.98 -10.69
N GLN A 97 4.65 32.95 -9.79
CA GLN A 97 4.48 33.98 -8.76
C GLN A 97 5.64 33.99 -7.75
N ARG A 98 6.23 32.82 -7.46
CA ARG A 98 7.43 32.69 -6.61
C ARG A 98 8.74 33.05 -7.31
N GLY A 99 8.72 33.32 -8.63
CA GLY A 99 9.93 33.58 -9.41
C GLY A 99 10.75 32.33 -9.76
N GLU A 100 10.21 31.13 -9.52
CA GLU A 100 10.84 29.83 -9.82
C GLU A 100 10.66 29.46 -11.29
N LEU A 101 11.14 30.33 -12.19
CA LEU A 101 10.99 30.16 -13.64
C LEU A 101 12.11 29.32 -14.29
N SER A 102 13.20 29.07 -13.55
CA SER A 102 14.36 28.32 -14.03
C SER A 102 14.62 27.13 -13.10
N GLY A 103 14.25 25.93 -13.56
CA GLY A 103 14.44 24.68 -12.85
C GLY A 103 14.81 23.55 -13.79
N LYS A 104 15.38 22.47 -13.25
CA LYS A 104 15.73 21.25 -14.01
C LYS A 104 14.50 20.57 -14.63
N ASP A 105 13.33 20.84 -14.05
CA ASP A 105 12.02 20.27 -14.38
C ASP A 105 11.18 21.20 -15.29
N VAL A 106 11.80 22.25 -15.84
CA VAL A 106 11.13 23.15 -16.80
C VAL A 106 11.22 22.54 -18.20
N TRP A 107 10.07 22.42 -18.87
CA TRP A 107 10.01 21.97 -20.25
C TRP A 107 10.82 22.90 -21.18
N LYS A 108 11.57 22.30 -22.10
CA LYS A 108 12.37 22.99 -23.13
C LYS A 108 12.02 22.41 -24.49
N GLU A 109 12.04 23.27 -25.51
CA GLU A 109 11.73 22.87 -26.88
C GLU A 109 12.75 21.85 -27.42
N ASP A 110 14.04 22.02 -27.09
CA ASP A 110 15.13 21.11 -27.46
C ASP A 110 15.38 19.97 -26.45
N LEU A 111 14.33 19.47 -25.78
CA LEU A 111 14.49 18.42 -24.78
C LEU A 111 14.81 17.07 -25.44
N GLN A 112 16.05 16.62 -25.28
CA GLN A 112 16.48 15.29 -25.72
C GLN A 112 15.63 14.19 -25.07
N PRO A 113 15.18 13.15 -25.79
CA PRO A 113 14.35 12.07 -25.22
C PRO A 113 14.98 11.41 -23.98
N ARG A 114 16.32 11.28 -23.97
CA ARG A 114 17.06 10.78 -22.80
C ARG A 114 16.94 11.68 -21.58
N ALA A 115 16.91 13.00 -21.77
CA ALA A 115 16.75 13.97 -20.69
C ALA A 115 15.33 13.91 -20.11
N ALA A 116 14.31 13.80 -20.97
CA ALA A 116 12.92 13.60 -20.55
C ALA A 116 12.77 12.29 -19.74
N GLY A 117 13.32 11.18 -20.23
CA GLY A 117 13.29 9.90 -19.52
C GLY A 117 13.97 9.99 -18.14
N ARG A 118 15.12 10.65 -18.06
CA ARG A 118 15.83 10.86 -16.77
C ARG A 118 15.03 11.73 -15.80
N ALA A 119 14.37 12.78 -16.26
CA ALA A 119 13.55 13.64 -15.39
C ALA A 119 12.45 12.85 -14.67
N HIS A 120 11.87 11.85 -15.33
CA HIS A 120 10.88 10.96 -14.70
C HIS A 120 11.49 9.88 -13.81
N VAL A 121 12.59 9.25 -14.25
CA VAL A 121 13.15 8.07 -13.58
C VAL A 121 13.99 8.44 -12.35
N VAL A 122 14.70 9.57 -12.38
CA VAL A 122 15.60 9.97 -11.29
C VAL A 122 14.86 10.13 -9.95
N PRO A 123 13.72 10.85 -9.86
CA PRO A 123 12.99 10.97 -8.59
C PRO A 123 12.52 9.61 -8.03
N ILE A 124 12.14 8.67 -8.89
CA ILE A 124 11.73 7.32 -8.49
C ILE A 124 12.93 6.56 -7.92
N LEU A 125 14.09 6.65 -8.59
CA LEU A 125 15.32 6.01 -8.12
C LEU A 125 15.83 6.63 -6.82
N GLU A 126 15.74 7.94 -6.66
CA GLU A 126 16.10 8.63 -5.41
C GLU A 126 15.24 8.15 -4.24
N GLY A 127 13.91 8.05 -4.44
CA GLY A 127 13.00 7.49 -3.44
C GLY A 127 13.32 6.03 -3.07
N GLU A 128 13.71 5.22 -4.06
CA GLU A 128 14.08 3.83 -3.82
C GLU A 128 15.42 3.69 -3.09
N VAL A 129 16.39 4.55 -3.41
CA VAL A 129 17.67 4.63 -2.67
C VAL A 129 17.41 4.97 -1.20
N ASP A 130 16.53 5.92 -0.91
CA ASP A 130 16.20 6.30 0.46
C ASP A 130 15.50 5.16 1.21
N ARG A 131 14.58 4.45 0.54
CA ARG A 131 13.92 3.25 1.09
C ARG A 131 14.92 2.14 1.43
N LEU A 132 15.86 1.87 0.53
CA LEU A 132 16.90 0.85 0.71
C LEU A 132 17.85 1.22 1.85
N LYS A 133 18.26 2.48 1.95
CA LYS A 133 19.09 2.97 3.07
C LYS A 133 18.37 2.81 4.41
N ALA A 134 17.08 3.13 4.48
CA ALA A 134 16.29 2.95 5.69
C ALA A 134 16.20 1.47 6.10
N THR A 135 16.02 0.58 5.11
CA THR A 135 15.94 -0.87 5.33
C THR A 135 17.29 -1.43 5.79
N LEU A 136 18.40 -1.00 5.16
CA LEU A 136 19.75 -1.39 5.55
C LEU A 136 20.03 -0.99 7.00
N LYS A 137 19.72 0.26 7.37
CA LYS A 137 19.91 0.75 8.73
C LYS A 137 19.11 -0.07 9.75
N ALA A 138 17.86 -0.40 9.45
CA ALA A 138 17.03 -1.22 10.33
C ALA A 138 17.64 -2.62 10.52
N LEU A 139 18.16 -3.22 9.45
CA LEU A 139 18.80 -4.54 9.49
C LEU A 139 20.13 -4.51 10.26
N GLU A 140 20.93 -3.46 10.09
CA GLU A 140 22.17 -3.24 10.86
C GLU A 140 21.87 -3.11 12.36
N GLU A 141 20.84 -2.35 12.73
CA GLU A 141 20.39 -2.22 14.13
C GLU A 141 19.89 -3.55 14.72
N GLU A 142 19.17 -4.35 13.93
CA GLU A 142 18.74 -5.70 14.33
C GLU A 142 19.93 -6.64 14.51
N ASN A 143 20.87 -6.64 13.56
CA ASN A 143 22.05 -7.50 13.62
C ASN A 143 22.93 -7.16 14.83
N LEU A 144 23.11 -5.88 15.15
CA LEU A 144 23.80 -5.45 16.36
C LEU A 144 23.12 -5.98 17.64
N LYS A 145 21.78 -5.95 17.70
CA LYS A 145 21.03 -6.50 18.84
C LYS A 145 21.20 -8.01 18.94
N LEU A 146 21.11 -8.73 17.82
CA LEU A 146 21.28 -10.17 17.78
C LEU A 146 22.71 -10.59 18.16
N GLN A 147 23.71 -9.85 17.69
CA GLN A 147 25.10 -10.08 18.06
C GLN A 147 25.33 -9.90 19.57
N ALA A 148 24.76 -8.86 20.17
CA ALA A 148 24.81 -8.65 21.62
C ALA A 148 24.12 -9.79 22.39
N GLN A 149 22.96 -10.24 21.92
CA GLN A 149 22.26 -11.39 22.52
C GLN A 149 23.06 -12.68 22.40
N PHE A 150 23.70 -12.92 21.26
CA PHE A 150 24.53 -14.10 21.03
C PHE A 150 25.72 -14.12 21.99
N GLN A 151 26.44 -13.00 22.13
CA GLN A 151 27.56 -12.88 23.06
C GLN A 151 27.13 -13.14 24.52
N GLU A 152 25.97 -12.61 24.93
CA GLU A 152 25.45 -12.84 26.27
C GLU A 152 25.05 -14.31 26.49
N ASN A 153 24.47 -14.96 25.48
CA ASN A 153 24.12 -16.38 25.56
C ASN A 153 25.35 -17.27 25.64
N VAL A 154 26.40 -16.99 24.86
CA VAL A 154 27.69 -17.70 24.93
C VAL A 154 28.29 -17.56 26.33
N ARG A 155 28.32 -16.34 26.88
CA ARG A 155 28.83 -16.09 28.24
C ARG A 155 28.06 -16.89 29.31
N LYS A 156 26.73 -16.94 29.21
CA LYS A 156 25.89 -17.74 30.12
C LYS A 156 26.12 -19.23 29.97
N GLN A 157 26.35 -19.69 28.74
CA GLN A 157 26.65 -21.09 28.47
C GLN A 157 28.00 -21.47 29.07
N GLU A 158 29.05 -20.68 28.84
CA GLU A 158 30.37 -20.89 29.45
C GLU A 158 30.31 -20.94 30.99
N GLU A 159 29.55 -20.03 31.61
CA GLU A 159 29.37 -20.04 33.07
C GLU A 159 28.63 -21.29 33.56
N THR A 160 27.65 -21.78 32.78
CA THR A 160 26.89 -22.98 33.13
C THR A 160 27.76 -24.22 32.96
N ASP A 161 28.49 -24.34 31.85
CA ASP A 161 29.40 -25.45 31.56
C ASP A 161 30.51 -25.55 32.61
N ALA A 162 31.03 -24.40 33.09
CA ALA A 162 32.00 -24.35 34.19
C ALA A 162 31.41 -24.92 35.49
N LYS A 163 30.19 -24.52 35.87
CA LYS A 163 29.50 -25.05 37.06
C LYS A 163 29.17 -26.54 36.92
N THR A 164 28.78 -26.98 35.73
CA THR A 164 28.52 -28.40 35.45
C THR A 164 29.79 -29.23 35.57
N THR A 165 30.91 -28.71 35.07
CA THR A 165 32.22 -29.38 35.22
C THR A 165 32.61 -29.51 36.68
N GLU A 166 32.47 -28.43 37.47
CA GLU A 166 32.72 -28.46 38.92
C GLU A 166 31.85 -29.50 39.64
N LEU A 167 30.56 -29.58 39.30
CA LEU A 167 29.65 -30.58 39.87
C LEU A 167 30.03 -32.02 39.48
N LEU A 168 30.52 -32.24 38.25
CA LEU A 168 31.00 -33.54 37.81
C LEU A 168 32.27 -33.94 38.56
N ASP A 169 33.21 -33.02 38.77
CA ASP A 169 34.42 -33.27 39.55
C ASP A 169 34.06 -33.70 41.00
N ILE A 170 33.08 -33.03 41.61
CA ILE A 170 32.56 -33.40 42.94
C ILE A 170 31.93 -34.81 42.91
N LEU A 171 31.17 -35.13 41.86
CA LEU A 171 30.53 -36.43 41.72
C LEU A 171 31.56 -37.56 41.57
N ASP A 172 32.62 -37.33 40.78
CA ASP A 172 33.73 -38.28 40.61
C ASP A 172 34.49 -38.49 41.94
N ASP A 173 34.70 -37.43 42.71
CA ASP A 173 35.28 -37.51 44.05
C ASP A 173 34.42 -38.34 45.01
N ILE A 174 33.10 -38.15 44.98
CA ILE A 174 32.14 -38.94 45.77
C ILE A 174 32.17 -40.40 45.32
N TYR A 175 32.17 -40.65 44.01
CA TYR A 175 32.23 -42.01 43.45
C TYR A 175 33.51 -42.73 43.86
N HIS A 176 34.66 -42.05 43.81
CA HIS A 176 35.93 -42.58 44.27
C HIS A 176 35.95 -42.89 45.77
N LYS A 177 35.35 -42.04 46.61
CA LYS A 177 35.20 -42.30 48.04
C LYS A 177 34.23 -43.45 48.30
N TRP A 178 33.13 -43.53 47.55
CA TRP A 178 32.15 -44.60 47.64
C TRP A 178 32.80 -45.95 47.34
N ASN A 179 33.52 -46.08 46.22
CA ASN A 179 34.23 -47.31 45.86
C ASN A 179 35.31 -47.74 46.86
N LYS A 180 35.85 -46.81 47.66
CA LYS A 180 36.82 -47.10 48.73
C LYS A 180 36.18 -47.51 50.05
N LEU A 181 34.85 -47.45 50.18
CA LEU A 181 34.18 -47.99 51.34
C LEU A 181 34.43 -49.50 51.41
N PRO A 182 34.70 -50.05 52.60
CA PRO A 182 34.94 -51.47 52.77
C PRO A 182 33.59 -52.20 52.69
N HIS A 183 33.13 -52.45 51.46
CA HIS A 183 31.84 -53.06 51.18
C HIS A 183 31.76 -54.46 51.79
N GLU A 184 32.84 -55.24 51.74
CA GLU A 184 32.91 -56.58 52.33
C GLU A 184 32.75 -56.54 53.86
N ASP A 185 33.40 -55.59 54.55
CA ASP A 185 33.27 -55.43 56.01
C ASP A 185 31.86 -54.96 56.39
N MET A 186 31.26 -54.08 55.59
CA MET A 186 29.88 -53.62 55.78
C MET A 186 28.87 -54.74 55.54
N GLU A 187 29.08 -55.58 54.52
CA GLU A 187 28.26 -56.77 54.25
C GLU A 187 28.41 -57.80 55.37
N LEU A 188 29.63 -58.05 55.84
CA LEU A 188 29.91 -58.92 56.99
C LEU A 188 29.24 -58.39 58.26
N TRP A 189 29.34 -57.09 58.54
CA TRP A 189 28.68 -56.47 59.69
C TRP A 189 27.15 -56.56 59.57
N THR A 190 26.61 -56.37 58.37
CA THR A 190 25.17 -56.47 58.11
C THR A 190 24.68 -57.91 58.27
N LEU A 191 25.43 -58.90 57.78
CA LEU A 191 25.15 -60.32 57.98
C LEU A 191 25.25 -60.71 59.44
N GLN A 192 26.30 -60.30 60.17
CA GLN A 192 26.44 -60.56 61.61
C GLN A 192 25.31 -59.91 62.43
N THR A 193 24.87 -58.71 62.05
CA THR A 193 23.76 -58.02 62.71
C THR A 193 22.41 -58.70 62.41
N ALA A 194 22.20 -59.14 61.16
CA ALA A 194 21.02 -59.91 60.77
C ALA A 194 20.98 -61.31 61.41
N GLU A 195 22.13 -61.99 61.51
CA GLU A 195 22.28 -63.29 62.16
C GLU A 195 22.12 -63.18 63.68
N SER A 196 22.60 -62.11 64.32
CA SER A 196 22.36 -61.89 65.76
C SER A 196 20.90 -61.57 66.06
N LEU A 197 20.20 -60.83 65.19
CA LEU A 197 18.74 -60.63 65.26
C LEU A 197 17.96 -61.93 65.01
N GLY A 198 18.44 -62.79 64.11
CA GLY A 198 17.85 -64.12 63.84
C GLY A 198 18.16 -65.17 64.92
N SER A 199 19.32 -65.08 65.56
CA SER A 199 19.79 -65.98 66.63
C SER A 199 19.22 -65.61 68.00
N THR A 200 18.61 -64.42 68.16
CA THR A 200 17.76 -64.07 69.32
C THR A 200 16.36 -64.67 69.23
N ARG A 201 16.22 -65.89 68.70
CA ARG A 201 15.04 -66.72 68.97
C ARG A 201 15.45 -68.11 69.48
N PRO A 202 15.53 -68.31 70.80
CA PRO A 202 15.45 -69.63 71.42
C PRO A 202 13.97 -70.08 71.55
N PRO A 203 13.71 -71.37 71.83
CA PRO A 203 12.41 -72.05 71.67
C PRO A 203 11.25 -71.48 72.50
#